data_AF-A0A958YVT9-F1
#
_entry.id   AF-A0A958YVT9-F1
#
_cell.length_a   1.000
_cell.length_b   1.000
_cell.length_c   1.000
_cell.angle_alpha   90.00
_cell.angle_beta   90.00
_cell.angle_gamma   90.00
#
_symmetry.space_group_name_H-M   'P 1'
#
loop_
_entity.id
_entity.type
_entity.pdbx_description
1 polymer ?
#
loop_
_entity_poly.entity_id
_entity_poly.type
_entity_poly.pdbx_seq_one_letter_code
_entity_poly.pdbx_strand_id
1 'polypeptide(L)'
;MQKLFSLIILSTLFQGCNDGEIINTSFDFDNATVQFCSGSDSFLFYKINDAKTEAISLLIQGDSDLFITSDTTSIALNTTNFVNYRIFNSEVTSNYFCTEVPPITPQVISEYIGNSGNVTLITIATYDDDDGVPLSKEFNGDTDMDGIPDYFDFDDDGDNVPTRLELDTENADGDNDPLTNPKDTDDDGIADYLDPDDDNDGVLTIDEDANMNLNPTDDIADSTIGPNFLNENVHEKFSITEYRKHTFDFTTDAILKINNLILVNENEQRIYETLNFGTIEGILSGELSTTPDF
;
A
#
# COMPACT_ATOMS: atom_id res chain seq x y z
N MET A 1 44.95 37.40 -79.64
CA MET A 1 43.56 37.73 -80.05
C MET A 1 42.71 36.54 -79.66
N GLN A 2 41.60 36.60 -78.90
CA GLN A 2 40.83 37.70 -78.26
C GLN A 2 40.82 37.49 -76.71
N LYS A 3 40.59 38.46 -75.82
CA LYS A 3 39.29 38.99 -75.28
C LYS A 3 38.23 37.87 -75.05
N LEU A 4 37.51 37.75 -73.94
CA LEU A 4 37.38 38.50 -72.65
C LEU A 4 36.99 37.45 -71.54
N PHE A 5 36.50 37.65 -70.30
CA PHE A 5 35.87 38.73 -69.50
C PHE A 5 36.17 38.52 -67.99
N SER A 6 35.64 39.36 -67.08
CA SER A 6 35.85 39.31 -65.61
C SER A 6 34.71 38.65 -64.80
N LEU A 7 35.04 37.98 -63.68
CA LEU A 7 34.24 37.89 -62.42
C LEU A 7 35.17 37.33 -61.32
N ILE A 8 35.66 38.11 -60.35
CA ILE A 8 35.01 38.56 -59.10
C ILE A 8 34.53 37.40 -58.21
N ILE A 9 35.37 37.11 -57.21
CA ILE A 9 35.08 36.69 -55.83
C ILE A 9 33.63 36.28 -55.53
N LEU A 10 33.46 35.00 -55.15
CA LEU A 10 32.45 34.60 -54.16
C LEU A 10 33.16 33.88 -53.02
N SER A 11 32.99 34.37 -51.79
CA SER A 11 33.72 33.85 -50.63
C SER A 11 33.22 32.48 -50.21
N THR A 12 34.15 31.62 -49.80
CA THR A 12 33.83 30.54 -48.85
C THR A 12 33.25 31.15 -47.59
N LEU A 13 31.99 30.82 -47.25
CA LEU A 13 31.42 30.95 -45.90
C LEU A 13 30.04 30.27 -45.78
N PHE A 14 29.93 29.00 -46.20
CA PHE A 14 28.88 28.11 -45.70
C PHE A 14 29.32 27.48 -44.37
N GLN A 15 29.55 28.32 -43.37
CA GLN A 15 29.33 27.90 -41.99
C GLN A 15 27.82 27.94 -41.80
N GLY A 16 27.17 26.78 -41.93
CA GLY A 16 25.80 26.65 -41.47
C GLY A 16 25.81 26.82 -39.97
N CYS A 17 25.16 27.86 -39.44
CA CYS A 17 24.73 27.84 -38.06
C CYS A 17 23.78 26.65 -37.93
N ASN A 18 24.20 25.65 -37.16
CA ASN A 18 23.24 24.76 -36.53
C ASN A 18 22.59 25.58 -35.42
N ASP A 19 21.62 26.42 -35.79
CA ASP A 19 20.79 27.15 -34.83
C ASP A 19 20.11 26.09 -33.98
N GLY A 20 20.61 25.92 -32.76
CA GLY A 20 20.27 24.78 -31.91
C GLY A 20 18.77 24.71 -31.74
N GLU A 21 18.21 23.53 -32.04
CA GLU A 21 16.78 23.27 -31.94
C GLU A 21 16.32 23.66 -30.54
N ILE A 22 15.47 24.70 -30.45
CA ILE A 22 15.07 25.27 -29.17
C ILE A 22 14.10 24.29 -28.52
N ILE A 23 14.65 23.40 -27.71
CA ILE A 23 13.89 22.48 -26.87
C ILE A 23 13.07 23.34 -25.90
N ASN A 24 11.83 23.61 -26.26
CA ASN A 24 10.89 24.36 -25.44
C ASN A 24 10.48 23.49 -24.25
N THR A 25 11.26 23.56 -23.17
CA THR A 25 11.03 22.75 -21.98
C THR A 25 9.69 23.13 -21.36
N SER A 26 8.73 22.21 -21.32
CA SER A 26 7.41 22.48 -20.76
C SER A 26 7.41 22.39 -19.24
N PHE A 27 8.07 21.36 -18.69
CA PHE A 27 7.77 20.86 -17.34
C PHE A 27 6.25 20.64 -17.20
N ASP A 28 5.71 19.76 -18.04
CA ASP A 28 4.30 19.35 -17.99
C ASP A 28 4.24 17.87 -17.61
N PHE A 29 3.63 17.61 -16.46
CA PHE A 29 3.41 16.29 -15.88
C PHE A 29 2.01 16.18 -15.24
N ASP A 30 1.05 17.01 -15.70
CA ASP A 30 -0.29 17.09 -15.12
C ASP A 30 -1.15 15.89 -15.58
N ASN A 31 -0.94 15.40 -16.81
CA ASN A 31 -1.54 14.15 -17.32
C ASN A 31 -0.74 12.89 -16.94
N ALA A 32 0.50 13.05 -16.46
CA ALA A 32 1.43 11.93 -16.32
C ALA A 32 1.15 11.13 -15.04
N THR A 33 0.85 9.84 -15.18
CA THR A 33 0.75 8.90 -14.06
C THR A 33 2.13 8.69 -13.41
N VAL A 34 2.16 8.61 -12.08
CA VAL A 34 3.37 8.20 -11.35
C VAL A 34 3.55 6.69 -11.44
N GLN A 35 4.81 6.27 -11.61
CA GLN A 35 5.25 4.88 -11.61
C GLN A 35 6.34 4.73 -10.53
N PHE A 36 6.60 3.52 -10.07
CA PHE A 36 7.68 3.26 -9.12
C PHE A 36 8.53 2.05 -9.48
N CYS A 37 9.71 1.98 -8.85
CA CYS A 37 10.56 0.80 -8.76
C CYS A 37 10.98 0.65 -7.29
N SER A 38 10.88 -0.55 -6.72
CA SER A 38 11.53 -0.89 -5.45
C SER A 38 12.97 -1.35 -5.68
N GLY A 39 13.88 -0.93 -4.80
CA GLY A 39 15.18 -1.55 -4.56
C GLY A 39 15.20 -2.23 -3.19
N SER A 40 16.39 -2.62 -2.71
CA SER A 40 16.53 -3.22 -1.37
C SER A 40 16.33 -2.21 -0.23
N ASP A 41 16.88 -1.00 -0.39
CA ASP A 41 16.94 0.04 0.65
C ASP A 41 16.47 1.41 0.10
N SER A 42 15.70 1.41 -0.99
CA SER A 42 15.22 2.65 -1.64
C SER A 42 14.06 2.45 -2.59
N PHE A 43 13.27 3.51 -2.77
CA PHE A 43 12.12 3.57 -3.67
C PHE A 43 12.32 4.70 -4.69
N LEU A 44 12.22 4.36 -5.97
CA LEU A 44 12.37 5.28 -7.10
C LEU A 44 11.02 5.53 -7.75
N PHE A 45 10.42 6.68 -7.46
CA PHE A 45 9.20 7.16 -8.09
C PHE A 45 9.53 7.99 -9.33
N TYR A 46 8.76 7.91 -10.40
CA TYR A 46 8.98 8.70 -11.61
C TYR A 46 7.71 8.99 -12.40
N LYS A 47 7.74 10.08 -13.16
CA LYS A 47 6.77 10.45 -14.19
C LYS A 47 7.50 10.72 -15.50
N ILE A 48 6.94 10.26 -16.61
CA ILE A 48 7.38 10.53 -17.99
C ILE A 48 6.29 11.38 -18.64
N ASN A 49 6.65 12.46 -19.35
CA ASN A 49 5.66 13.33 -19.98
C ASN A 49 5.04 12.72 -21.24
N ASP A 50 3.94 13.31 -21.73
CA ASP A 50 3.18 12.80 -22.90
C ASP A 50 4.05 12.67 -24.17
N ALA A 51 5.08 13.51 -24.32
CA ALA A 51 6.05 13.47 -25.42
C ALA A 51 7.18 12.42 -25.23
N LYS A 52 7.28 11.84 -24.03
CA LYS A 52 8.35 10.94 -23.55
C LYS A 52 9.78 11.49 -23.69
N THR A 53 9.94 12.81 -23.74
CA THR A 53 11.25 13.48 -23.81
C THR A 53 11.62 14.23 -22.54
N GLU A 54 10.68 14.39 -21.59
CA GLU A 54 10.94 14.91 -20.25
C GLU A 54 10.52 13.85 -19.21
N ALA A 55 11.29 13.71 -18.13
CA ALA A 55 10.90 12.91 -16.97
C ALA A 55 11.32 13.57 -15.66
N ILE A 56 10.52 13.36 -14.61
CA ILE A 56 10.87 13.75 -13.24
C ILE A 56 10.86 12.49 -12.37
N SER A 57 11.90 12.30 -11.55
CA SER A 57 12.03 11.15 -10.65
C SER A 57 12.44 11.56 -9.25
N LEU A 58 11.80 10.98 -8.24
CA LEU A 58 12.07 11.15 -6.82
C LEU A 58 12.65 9.83 -6.27
N LEU A 59 13.86 9.89 -5.73
CA LEU A 59 14.44 8.79 -4.94
C LEU A 59 14.22 9.06 -3.45
N ILE A 60 13.76 8.04 -2.71
CA ILE A 60 13.69 8.00 -1.25
C ILE A 60 14.51 6.79 -0.78
N GLN A 61 15.36 6.96 0.23
CA GLN A 61 15.98 5.83 0.96
C GLN A 61 15.04 5.35 2.07
N GLY A 62 14.96 4.03 2.27
CA GLY A 62 14.08 3.39 3.23
C GLY A 62 13.74 1.95 2.84
N ASP A 63 13.07 1.25 3.73
CA ASP A 63 12.65 -0.15 3.65
C ASP A 63 11.12 -0.26 3.42
N SER A 64 10.62 -1.49 3.37
CA SER A 64 9.18 -1.82 3.27
C SER A 64 8.33 -1.19 4.37
N ASP A 65 8.91 -1.00 5.55
CA ASP A 65 8.21 -0.70 6.79
C ASP A 65 7.56 0.69 6.76
N LEU A 66 8.08 1.58 5.89
CA LEU A 66 7.46 2.84 5.49
C LEU A 66 6.05 2.71 4.87
N PHE A 67 5.63 1.50 4.48
CA PHE A 67 4.38 1.22 3.77
C PHE A 67 3.54 0.10 4.40
N ILE A 68 3.87 -0.34 5.62
CA ILE A 68 3.07 -1.36 6.33
C ILE A 68 1.85 -0.73 7.02
N THR A 69 1.96 0.52 7.50
CA THR A 69 0.90 1.19 8.25
C THR A 69 0.53 2.57 7.67
N SER A 70 -0.62 3.10 8.08
CA SER A 70 -1.12 4.43 7.69
C SER A 70 -0.45 5.56 8.49
N ASP A 71 0.43 6.34 7.86
CA ASP A 71 1.14 7.50 8.44
C ASP A 71 1.17 8.71 7.48
N THR A 72 1.60 9.87 7.98
CA THR A 72 2.00 11.03 7.18
C THR A 72 3.44 11.44 7.47
N THR A 73 4.39 10.70 6.87
CA THR A 73 5.82 10.90 7.05
C THR A 73 6.34 12.12 6.29
N SER A 74 7.24 12.89 6.92
CA SER A 74 7.90 14.07 6.32
C SER A 74 9.39 13.83 6.08
N ILE A 75 9.76 13.63 4.81
CA ILE A 75 11.09 13.18 4.38
C ILE A 75 11.86 14.36 3.77
N ALA A 76 12.93 14.81 4.43
CA ALA A 76 13.73 15.92 3.94
C ALA A 76 14.50 15.55 2.66
N LEU A 77 14.46 16.43 1.65
CA LEU A 77 15.30 16.31 0.45
C LEU A 77 16.74 16.75 0.78
N ASN A 78 17.71 16.03 0.24
CA ASN A 78 19.14 16.15 0.50
C ASN A 78 19.94 15.45 -0.63
N THR A 79 21.08 14.82 -0.36
CA THR A 79 21.90 14.09 -1.36
C THR A 79 21.59 12.60 -1.51
N THR A 80 20.76 12.02 -0.65
CA THR A 80 20.32 10.61 -0.71
C THR A 80 18.83 10.49 -1.05
N ASN A 81 18.02 11.43 -0.54
CA ASN A 81 16.61 11.61 -0.91
C ASN A 81 16.53 12.82 -1.85
N PHE A 82 16.32 12.62 -3.14
CA PHE A 82 16.46 13.71 -4.12
C PHE A 82 15.55 13.58 -5.33
N VAL A 83 15.20 14.73 -5.90
CA VAL A 83 14.46 14.84 -7.16
C VAL A 83 15.44 15.07 -8.31
N ASN A 84 15.20 14.44 -9.45
CA ASN A 84 15.86 14.72 -10.72
C ASN A 84 14.79 15.11 -11.72
N TYR A 85 15.02 16.15 -12.51
CA TYR A 85 14.22 16.46 -13.71
C TYR A 85 15.14 16.42 -14.93
N ARG A 86 14.86 15.53 -15.87
CA ARG A 86 15.73 15.19 -17.01
C ARG A 86 15.00 15.40 -18.34
N ILE A 87 15.74 15.93 -19.30
CA ILE A 87 15.31 16.12 -20.68
C ILE A 87 16.19 15.24 -21.58
N PHE A 88 15.58 14.51 -22.50
CA PHE A 88 16.20 13.41 -23.27
C PHE A 88 16.29 13.71 -24.77
N ASN A 89 17.26 13.07 -25.44
CA ASN A 89 17.46 13.20 -26.89
C ASN A 89 16.53 12.33 -27.76
N SER A 90 15.72 11.46 -27.14
CA SER A 90 14.80 10.51 -27.78
C SER A 90 13.85 9.94 -26.72
N GLU A 91 12.80 9.20 -27.13
CA GLU A 91 11.77 8.68 -26.22
C GLU A 91 12.36 7.83 -25.08
N VAL A 92 11.98 8.16 -23.84
CA VAL A 92 12.28 7.40 -22.62
C VAL A 92 11.13 6.47 -22.25
N THR A 93 11.44 5.40 -21.51
CA THR A 93 10.46 4.40 -21.03
C THR A 93 10.80 3.98 -19.59
N SER A 94 9.91 3.25 -18.93
CA SER A 94 10.10 2.68 -17.58
C SER A 94 11.43 1.92 -17.42
N ASN A 95 11.88 1.23 -18.48
CA ASN A 95 13.16 0.51 -18.54
C ASN A 95 14.40 1.41 -18.39
N TYR A 96 14.27 2.74 -18.38
CA TYR A 96 15.35 3.66 -18.04
C TYR A 96 15.53 3.83 -16.50
N PHE A 97 14.48 3.56 -15.72
CA PHE A 97 14.43 3.80 -14.29
C PHE A 97 14.54 2.50 -13.49
N CYS A 98 13.77 1.47 -13.84
CA CYS A 98 13.71 0.21 -13.08
C CYS A 98 14.80 -0.80 -13.48
N THR A 99 16.07 -0.37 -13.49
CA THR A 99 17.23 -1.22 -13.83
C THR A 99 18.47 -0.85 -13.01
N GLU A 100 19.19 -1.83 -12.45
CA GLU A 100 20.43 -1.63 -11.67
C GLU A 100 21.50 -0.78 -12.39
N VAL A 101 21.56 -0.90 -13.73
CA VAL A 101 22.48 -0.14 -14.58
C VAL A 101 21.65 0.66 -15.59
N PRO A 102 21.47 1.97 -15.39
CA PRO A 102 20.70 2.81 -16.30
C PRO A 102 21.20 2.73 -17.76
N PRO A 103 20.32 2.63 -18.76
CA PRO A 103 20.68 2.62 -20.16
C PRO A 103 21.44 3.88 -20.59
N ILE A 104 22.47 3.71 -21.44
CA ILE A 104 23.19 4.85 -22.07
C ILE A 104 22.40 5.54 -23.19
N THR A 105 21.17 5.09 -23.46
CA THR A 105 20.24 5.61 -24.47
C THR A 105 18.80 5.44 -23.95
N PRO A 106 17.93 6.47 -23.99
CA PRO A 106 18.19 7.83 -24.48
C PRO A 106 19.25 8.58 -23.68
N GLN A 107 19.88 9.58 -24.28
CA GLN A 107 20.87 10.41 -23.59
C GLN A 107 20.18 11.61 -22.94
N VAL A 108 20.60 11.95 -21.72
CA VAL A 108 20.19 13.19 -21.04
C VAL A 108 20.88 14.39 -21.72
N ILE A 109 20.08 15.36 -22.17
CA ILE A 109 20.53 16.65 -22.72
C ILE A 109 20.65 17.70 -21.61
N SER A 110 19.72 17.68 -20.65
CA SER A 110 19.72 18.58 -19.50
C SER A 110 19.18 17.86 -18.27
N GLU A 111 19.77 18.16 -17.11
CA GLU A 111 19.41 17.61 -15.81
C GLU A 111 19.29 18.78 -14.82
N TYR A 112 18.22 18.77 -14.02
CA TYR A 112 18.05 19.63 -12.86
C TYR A 112 17.97 18.75 -11.62
N ILE A 113 18.71 19.13 -10.57
CA ILE A 113 18.84 18.38 -9.32
C ILE A 113 18.06 19.11 -8.21
N GLY A 114 17.28 18.35 -7.43
CA GLY A 114 16.39 18.85 -6.37
C GLY A 114 16.74 18.24 -5.00
N ASN A 115 17.69 18.87 -4.33
CA ASN A 115 18.25 18.42 -3.03
C ASN A 115 17.77 19.31 -1.86
N SER A 116 16.63 19.99 -2.03
CA SER A 116 16.03 20.87 -1.01
C SER A 116 14.52 20.89 -1.13
N GLY A 117 13.86 21.00 0.04
CA GLY A 117 12.42 20.79 0.21
C GLY A 117 12.14 19.60 1.13
N ASN A 118 10.89 19.19 1.22
CA ASN A 118 10.49 17.91 1.82
C ASN A 118 9.50 17.18 0.94
N VAL A 119 9.47 15.86 1.06
CA VAL A 119 8.37 15.02 0.58
C VAL A 119 7.43 14.81 1.76
N THR A 120 6.15 15.08 1.57
CA THR A 120 5.09 14.48 2.38
C THR A 120 4.70 13.18 1.69
N LEU A 121 5.06 12.06 2.32
CA LEU A 121 4.48 10.75 2.04
C LEU A 121 3.23 10.62 2.92
N ILE A 122 2.12 10.20 2.34
CA ILE A 122 0.95 9.74 3.10
C ILE A 122 0.71 8.30 2.67
N THR A 123 0.69 7.39 3.62
CA THR A 123 0.30 5.99 3.40
C THR A 123 -1.11 5.75 3.90
N ILE A 124 -1.82 4.88 3.19
CA ILE A 124 -3.16 4.42 3.56
C ILE A 124 -3.14 2.90 3.42
N ALA A 125 -2.80 2.22 4.52
CA ALA A 125 -2.96 0.78 4.65
C ALA A 125 -4.45 0.44 4.87
N THR A 126 -4.91 -0.60 4.19
CA THR A 126 -6.18 -1.29 4.41
C THR A 126 -5.85 -2.74 4.75
N TYR A 127 -6.56 -3.30 5.72
CA TYR A 127 -6.39 -4.67 6.23
C TYR A 127 -7.64 -5.49 5.92
N ASP A 128 -7.50 -6.81 5.83
CA ASP A 128 -8.54 -7.78 5.44
C ASP A 128 -8.08 -9.18 5.94
N ASP A 129 -8.84 -9.81 6.82
CA ASP A 129 -8.58 -11.12 7.47
C ASP A 129 -9.10 -12.34 6.67
N ASP A 130 -9.92 -12.09 5.63
CA ASP A 130 -10.63 -13.11 4.85
C ASP A 130 -11.62 -13.97 5.71
N ASP A 131 -12.13 -13.43 6.82
CA ASP A 131 -13.18 -14.06 7.65
C ASP A 131 -14.56 -14.06 6.94
N GLY A 132 -14.86 -13.05 6.12
CA GLY A 132 -16.08 -12.98 5.33
C GLY A 132 -17.19 -12.09 5.89
N VAL A 133 -16.99 -11.42 7.02
CA VAL A 133 -17.60 -10.11 7.26
C VAL A 133 -17.04 -9.14 6.19
N PRO A 134 -17.86 -8.32 5.50
CA PRO A 134 -17.34 -7.47 4.43
C PRO A 134 -16.98 -6.06 4.92
N LEU A 135 -15.69 -5.66 4.87
CA LEU A 135 -15.04 -4.42 5.39
C LEU A 135 -15.89 -3.12 5.54
N SER A 136 -16.92 -2.96 4.73
CA SER A 136 -17.95 -1.92 4.84
C SER A 136 -19.00 -2.13 5.96
N LYS A 137 -18.96 -3.27 6.66
CA LYS A 137 -19.91 -3.73 7.68
C LYS A 137 -19.29 -3.91 9.06
N GLU A 138 -17.97 -4.10 9.13
CA GLU A 138 -17.22 -4.35 10.36
C GLU A 138 -17.60 -3.46 11.52
N PHE A 139 -17.43 -4.04 12.70
CA PHE A 139 -17.37 -3.23 13.89
C PHE A 139 -16.01 -2.50 13.96
N ASN A 140 -16.05 -1.20 14.24
CA ASN A 140 -14.86 -0.42 14.54
C ASN A 140 -14.64 -0.47 16.06
N GLY A 141 -14.46 -1.68 16.60
CA GLY A 141 -14.22 -1.98 18.00
C GLY A 141 -12.77 -2.41 18.26
N ASP A 142 -12.66 -3.45 19.09
CA ASP A 142 -11.55 -3.97 19.92
C ASP A 142 -12.28 -4.76 21.05
N THR A 143 -12.90 -5.89 20.69
CA THR A 143 -14.00 -6.52 21.48
C THR A 143 -13.49 -7.36 22.64
N ASP A 144 -12.47 -8.20 22.42
CA ASP A 144 -11.71 -8.93 23.45
C ASP A 144 -10.77 -8.03 24.29
N MET A 145 -10.37 -6.88 23.74
CA MET A 145 -9.40 -5.91 24.24
C MET A 145 -7.92 -6.35 24.19
N ASP A 146 -7.54 -7.24 23.26
CA ASP A 146 -6.15 -7.57 22.90
C ASP A 146 -5.40 -6.35 22.32
N GLY A 147 -6.10 -5.54 21.50
CA GLY A 147 -5.54 -4.40 20.77
C GLY A 147 -5.45 -4.54 19.25
N ILE A 148 -5.92 -5.65 18.68
CA ILE A 148 -6.36 -5.79 17.28
C ILE A 148 -7.84 -5.36 17.21
N PRO A 149 -8.17 -4.31 16.44
CA PRO A 149 -9.57 -3.97 16.17
C PRO A 149 -10.26 -4.99 15.26
N ASP A 150 -11.47 -5.40 15.64
CA ASP A 150 -12.31 -6.42 14.98
C ASP A 150 -12.32 -6.36 13.43
N TYR A 151 -12.32 -5.16 12.82
CA TYR A 151 -12.26 -4.98 11.36
C TYR A 151 -11.01 -5.53 10.63
N PHE A 152 -10.06 -6.12 11.35
CA PHE A 152 -9.02 -6.98 10.80
C PHE A 152 -8.61 -8.11 11.76
N ASP A 153 -9.55 -8.56 12.60
CA ASP A 153 -9.36 -9.71 13.47
C ASP A 153 -9.95 -10.99 12.83
N PHE A 154 -9.46 -12.13 13.28
CA PHE A 154 -9.81 -13.47 12.85
C PHE A 154 -10.66 -14.21 13.90
N ASP A 155 -10.80 -13.64 15.11
CA ASP A 155 -11.23 -14.27 16.37
C ASP A 155 -11.71 -13.10 17.31
N ASP A 156 -12.76 -12.34 16.91
CA ASP A 156 -13.12 -10.98 17.44
C ASP A 156 -13.26 -10.87 18.99
N ASP A 157 -13.82 -11.90 19.63
CA ASP A 157 -14.00 -12.00 21.09
C ASP A 157 -12.88 -12.78 21.81
N GLY A 158 -11.91 -13.29 21.04
CA GLY A 158 -10.71 -13.96 21.50
C GLY A 158 -10.94 -15.36 22.08
N ASP A 159 -12.06 -16.02 21.79
CA ASP A 159 -12.42 -17.29 22.42
C ASP A 159 -11.70 -18.55 21.86
N ASN A 160 -10.88 -18.40 20.82
CA ASN A 160 -10.29 -19.46 19.99
C ASN A 160 -11.28 -20.21 19.07
N VAL A 161 -12.42 -19.62 18.72
CA VAL A 161 -13.21 -19.95 17.54
C VAL A 161 -13.21 -18.76 16.59
N PRO A 162 -12.97 -18.94 15.27
CA PRO A 162 -12.65 -17.81 14.42
C PRO A 162 -13.88 -17.32 13.68
N THR A 163 -14.30 -16.08 13.96
CA THR A 163 -15.41 -15.26 13.45
C THR A 163 -16.20 -15.89 12.28
N ARG A 164 -15.55 -16.20 11.16
CA ARG A 164 -16.10 -16.94 10.00
C ARG A 164 -16.86 -18.25 10.30
N LEU A 165 -16.62 -18.94 11.41
CA LEU A 165 -17.34 -20.16 11.78
C LEU A 165 -18.65 -19.85 12.55
N GLU A 166 -18.70 -18.69 13.19
CA GLU A 166 -19.80 -18.14 13.99
C GLU A 166 -20.85 -17.43 13.10
N LEU A 167 -20.44 -16.87 11.96
CA LEU A 167 -21.34 -16.27 10.96
C LEU A 167 -22.45 -17.21 10.44
N ASP A 168 -23.59 -16.63 9.97
CA ASP A 168 -24.61 -17.42 9.24
C ASP A 168 -24.10 -17.84 7.86
N THR A 169 -23.46 -19.01 7.85
CA THR A 169 -23.00 -19.71 6.65
C THR A 169 -24.05 -20.70 6.10
N GLU A 170 -25.17 -20.94 6.79
CA GLU A 170 -26.30 -21.70 6.25
C GLU A 170 -27.21 -20.83 5.35
N ASN A 171 -27.22 -19.51 5.57
CA ASN A 171 -28.04 -18.51 4.87
C ASN A 171 -29.54 -18.88 4.97
N ALA A 172 -30.03 -18.95 6.21
CA ALA A 172 -31.31 -19.57 6.55
C ALA A 172 -32.53 -18.81 6.00
N ASP A 173 -32.41 -17.49 5.79
CA ASP A 173 -33.47 -16.66 5.19
C ASP A 173 -33.34 -16.49 3.65
N GLY A 174 -32.13 -16.70 3.11
CA GLY A 174 -31.82 -16.70 1.69
C GLY A 174 -31.28 -15.37 1.12
N ASP A 175 -30.95 -14.36 1.92
CA ASP A 175 -30.49 -13.06 1.44
C ASP A 175 -29.00 -12.97 1.05
N ASN A 176 -28.14 -13.85 1.60
CA ASN A 176 -26.67 -13.92 1.41
C ASN A 176 -25.86 -12.77 2.06
N ASP A 177 -26.35 -12.19 3.17
CA ASP A 177 -25.62 -11.23 4.02
C ASP A 177 -25.47 -11.85 5.43
N PRO A 178 -24.27 -12.34 5.84
CA PRO A 178 -24.10 -13.14 7.07
C PRO A 178 -24.41 -12.40 8.39
N LEU A 179 -24.78 -11.12 8.30
CA LEU A 179 -24.98 -10.19 9.41
C LEU A 179 -26.45 -9.74 9.55
N THR A 180 -27.38 -10.25 8.75
CA THR A 180 -28.82 -9.90 8.87
C THR A 180 -29.53 -10.73 9.92
N ASN A 181 -29.08 -11.96 10.11
CA ASN A 181 -29.39 -12.84 11.24
C ASN A 181 -28.09 -13.64 11.54
N PRO A 182 -27.09 -13.07 12.25
CA PRO A 182 -25.95 -13.88 12.71
C PRO A 182 -26.44 -14.97 13.67
N LYS A 183 -25.57 -15.91 14.04
CA LYS A 183 -25.89 -16.80 15.17
C LYS A 183 -25.95 -16.00 16.48
N ASP A 184 -26.77 -16.51 17.38
CA ASP A 184 -27.17 -15.96 18.69
C ASP A 184 -27.65 -17.20 19.47
N THR A 185 -26.71 -17.93 20.05
CA THR A 185 -26.91 -19.33 20.48
C THR A 185 -27.75 -19.48 21.76
N ASP A 186 -27.79 -18.48 22.65
CA ASP A 186 -28.61 -18.46 23.88
C ASP A 186 -29.92 -17.62 23.80
N ASP A 187 -30.18 -16.92 22.69
CA ASP A 187 -31.24 -15.89 22.48
C ASP A 187 -31.06 -14.60 23.36
N ASP A 188 -29.85 -14.20 23.82
CA ASP A 188 -29.57 -12.92 24.50
C ASP A 188 -29.70 -11.71 23.55
N GLY A 189 -29.17 -11.83 22.32
CA GLY A 189 -29.10 -10.75 21.33
C GLY A 189 -27.73 -10.05 21.22
N ILE A 190 -26.68 -10.61 21.83
CA ILE A 190 -25.32 -10.56 21.26
C ILE A 190 -25.26 -11.62 20.14
N ALA A 191 -24.23 -11.60 19.29
CA ALA A 191 -24.03 -12.61 18.26
C ALA A 191 -22.84 -13.49 18.66
N ASP A 192 -22.85 -14.78 18.29
CA ASP A 192 -21.83 -15.76 18.72
C ASP A 192 -20.40 -15.21 18.59
N TYR A 193 -20.06 -14.66 17.42
CA TYR A 193 -18.75 -14.06 17.10
C TYR A 193 -18.37 -12.78 17.89
N LEU A 194 -19.15 -12.40 18.89
CA LEU A 194 -18.94 -11.25 19.77
C LEU A 194 -19.25 -11.59 21.25
N ASP A 195 -19.44 -12.87 21.60
CA ASP A 195 -19.74 -13.32 22.97
C ASP A 195 -18.90 -14.53 23.40
N PRO A 196 -17.89 -14.35 24.27
CA PRO A 196 -16.97 -15.43 24.66
C PRO A 196 -17.57 -16.47 25.63
N ASP A 197 -18.90 -16.55 25.80
CA ASP A 197 -19.69 -17.51 26.62
C ASP A 197 -20.96 -17.89 25.81
N ASP A 198 -20.77 -18.44 24.61
CA ASP A 198 -21.72 -18.60 23.49
C ASP A 198 -23.10 -19.22 23.85
N ASP A 199 -23.15 -20.13 24.84
CA ASP A 199 -24.38 -20.76 25.35
C ASP A 199 -24.81 -20.26 26.76
N ASN A 200 -24.06 -19.30 27.30
CA ASN A 200 -24.26 -18.61 28.57
C ASN A 200 -24.34 -19.54 29.80
N ASP A 201 -23.70 -20.72 29.75
CA ASP A 201 -23.65 -21.66 30.88
C ASP A 201 -22.75 -21.14 32.04
N GLY A 202 -21.85 -20.20 31.73
CA GLY A 202 -20.90 -19.60 32.66
C GLY A 202 -19.50 -20.23 32.59
N VAL A 203 -19.20 -20.92 31.50
CA VAL A 203 -17.89 -21.40 31.11
C VAL A 203 -17.58 -20.85 29.73
N LEU A 204 -16.76 -19.79 29.69
CA LEU A 204 -16.25 -19.24 28.42
C LEU A 204 -15.80 -20.33 27.43
N THR A 205 -16.19 -20.21 26.14
CA THR A 205 -15.90 -21.13 25.03
C THR A 205 -14.44 -21.58 24.99
N ILE A 206 -13.52 -20.63 25.18
CA ILE A 206 -12.07 -20.85 25.22
C ILE A 206 -11.64 -21.92 26.22
N ASP A 207 -12.35 -22.04 27.33
CA ASP A 207 -12.06 -23.00 28.39
C ASP A 207 -12.83 -24.33 28.22
N GLU A 208 -13.50 -24.58 27.09
CA GLU A 208 -14.18 -25.84 26.78
C GLU A 208 -13.41 -26.76 25.82
N ASP A 209 -12.25 -26.33 25.33
CA ASP A 209 -11.26 -27.18 24.66
C ASP A 209 -10.78 -28.30 25.62
N ALA A 210 -11.43 -29.45 25.52
CA ALA A 210 -11.23 -30.61 26.37
C ALA A 210 -9.98 -31.41 26.01
N ASN A 211 -9.42 -31.18 24.82
CA ASN A 211 -8.21 -31.86 24.35
C ASN A 211 -6.96 -30.96 24.29
N MET A 212 -7.09 -29.67 24.58
CA MET A 212 -6.05 -28.64 24.66
C MET A 212 -5.29 -28.51 23.33
N ASN A 213 -6.04 -28.37 22.25
CA ASN A 213 -5.54 -28.24 20.87
C ASN A 213 -5.74 -26.84 20.25
N LEU A 214 -6.35 -25.91 20.99
CA LEU A 214 -6.84 -24.59 20.57
C LEU A 214 -7.93 -24.68 19.49
N ASN A 215 -8.94 -25.54 19.70
CA ASN A 215 -10.10 -25.70 18.82
C ASN A 215 -11.36 -26.28 19.53
N PRO A 216 -12.15 -25.45 20.22
CA PRO A 216 -13.44 -25.86 20.79
C PRO A 216 -14.38 -26.57 19.80
N THR A 217 -14.28 -26.26 18.49
CA THR A 217 -15.13 -26.84 17.43
C THR A 217 -14.98 -28.35 17.18
N ASP A 218 -13.96 -29.03 17.73
CA ASP A 218 -13.83 -30.50 17.59
C ASP A 218 -14.13 -31.33 18.86
N ASP A 219 -14.40 -30.69 20.00
CA ASP A 219 -14.85 -31.37 21.22
C ASP A 219 -16.39 -31.38 21.33
N ILE A 220 -16.95 -32.60 21.38
CA ILE A 220 -18.41 -32.86 21.25
C ILE A 220 -18.86 -33.88 22.31
N ALA A 221 -19.57 -33.41 23.34
CA ALA A 221 -20.20 -34.24 24.37
C ALA A 221 -21.50 -34.93 23.90
N ASP A 222 -22.39 -34.20 23.21
CA ASP A 222 -23.61 -34.76 22.58
C ASP A 222 -23.69 -34.40 21.08
N SER A 223 -23.43 -35.41 20.25
CA SER A 223 -23.53 -35.38 18.79
C SER A 223 -24.91 -35.06 18.19
N THR A 224 -25.92 -34.76 19.02
CA THR A 224 -27.24 -34.27 18.58
C THR A 224 -27.46 -32.78 18.81
N ILE A 225 -26.55 -32.11 19.51
CA ILE A 225 -26.52 -30.65 19.70
C ILE A 225 -25.40 -30.08 18.83
N GLY A 226 -24.14 -30.25 19.21
CA GLY A 226 -23.00 -29.70 18.48
C GLY A 226 -21.67 -29.89 19.22
N PRO A 227 -20.69 -28.99 18.99
CA PRO A 227 -19.60 -28.70 19.93
C PRO A 227 -20.09 -28.49 21.37
N ASN A 228 -19.17 -28.50 22.34
CA ASN A 228 -19.50 -28.27 23.74
C ASN A 228 -20.06 -26.86 23.98
N PHE A 229 -19.39 -25.82 23.46
CA PHE A 229 -19.74 -24.40 23.65
C PHE A 229 -21.08 -23.94 23.05
N LEU A 230 -21.82 -24.84 22.39
CA LEU A 230 -23.15 -24.57 21.85
C LEU A 230 -24.23 -25.38 22.61
N ASN A 231 -24.04 -25.62 23.91
CA ASN A 231 -24.81 -26.61 24.69
C ASN A 231 -24.79 -26.36 26.21
N GLU A 232 -25.75 -25.54 26.69
CA GLU A 232 -26.09 -25.10 28.08
C GLU A 232 -26.08 -26.13 29.23
N ASN A 233 -25.64 -27.36 28.98
CA ASN A 233 -25.54 -28.49 29.88
C ASN A 233 -24.07 -28.98 30.09
N VAL A 234 -23.04 -28.32 29.52
CA VAL A 234 -21.66 -28.84 29.40
C VAL A 234 -20.62 -27.98 30.15
N HIS A 235 -20.91 -27.67 31.43
CA HIS A 235 -20.08 -26.88 32.37
C HIS A 235 -18.65 -27.41 32.69
N GLU A 236 -17.97 -28.12 31.78
CA GLU A 236 -16.82 -28.97 31.99
C GLU A 236 -15.48 -28.19 31.85
N LYS A 237 -15.34 -27.07 32.56
CA LYS A 237 -14.23 -26.10 32.44
C LYS A 237 -12.80 -26.68 32.50
N PHE A 238 -11.99 -26.33 31.49
CA PHE A 238 -10.55 -26.59 31.38
C PHE A 238 -9.72 -25.39 31.85
N SER A 239 -8.59 -25.09 31.21
CA SER A 239 -7.67 -23.99 31.58
C SER A 239 -6.74 -23.67 30.42
N ILE A 240 -7.25 -22.92 29.44
CA ILE A 240 -6.48 -22.47 28.27
C ILE A 240 -5.76 -21.15 28.59
N THR A 241 -4.52 -21.00 28.10
CA THR A 241 -3.68 -19.79 28.27
C THR A 241 -2.77 -19.58 27.05
N GLU A 242 -3.19 -20.06 25.89
CA GLU A 242 -2.52 -19.89 24.60
C GLU A 242 -3.64 -19.55 23.60
N TYR A 243 -3.37 -18.61 22.69
CA TYR A 243 -4.35 -18.10 21.74
C TYR A 243 -3.91 -18.41 20.31
N ARG A 244 -4.83 -18.27 19.35
CA ARG A 244 -4.58 -18.53 17.94
C ARG A 244 -3.61 -17.54 17.31
N LYS A 245 -3.28 -17.79 16.04
CA LYS A 245 -2.42 -16.92 15.23
C LYS A 245 -3.29 -16.12 14.28
N HIS A 246 -3.68 -14.93 14.72
CA HIS A 246 -4.53 -14.00 14.00
C HIS A 246 -3.71 -13.52 12.77
N THR A 247 -4.32 -13.58 11.59
CA THR A 247 -3.59 -13.52 10.31
C THR A 247 -4.43 -12.74 9.30
N PHE A 248 -3.91 -11.61 8.83
CA PHE A 248 -4.63 -10.70 7.95
C PHE A 248 -3.72 -10.21 6.82
N ASP A 249 -4.27 -10.11 5.62
CA ASP A 249 -3.62 -9.46 4.48
C ASP A 249 -3.69 -7.93 4.65
N PHE A 250 -2.76 -7.22 4.02
CA PHE A 250 -2.81 -5.77 3.91
C PHE A 250 -2.50 -5.30 2.49
N THR A 251 -3.05 -4.14 2.12
CA THR A 251 -2.69 -3.40 0.90
C THR A 251 -2.57 -1.92 1.21
N THR A 252 -1.48 -1.29 0.76
CA THR A 252 -1.18 0.11 1.05
C THR A 252 -1.14 0.97 -0.21
N ASP A 253 -1.85 2.10 -0.18
CA ASP A 253 -1.72 3.19 -1.13
C ASP A 253 -0.71 4.25 -0.64
N ALA A 254 0.00 4.89 -1.57
CA ALA A 254 0.99 5.93 -1.27
C ALA A 254 0.75 7.23 -2.06
N ILE A 255 0.49 8.32 -1.36
CA ILE A 255 0.31 9.67 -1.93
C ILE A 255 1.56 10.51 -1.69
N LEU A 256 2.15 11.04 -2.76
CA LEU A 256 3.41 11.78 -2.73
C LEU A 256 3.23 13.25 -3.12
N LYS A 257 3.64 14.16 -2.22
CA LYS A 257 3.66 15.62 -2.44
C LYS A 257 5.04 16.15 -2.07
N ILE A 258 5.58 17.09 -2.84
CA ILE A 258 6.90 17.69 -2.58
C ILE A 258 6.73 19.18 -2.32
N ASN A 259 7.15 19.67 -1.15
CA ASN A 259 7.00 21.06 -0.75
C ASN A 259 8.35 21.79 -0.74
N ASN A 260 8.34 23.05 -1.16
CA ASN A 260 9.52 23.94 -1.25
C ASN A 260 10.66 23.34 -2.09
N LEU A 261 10.31 22.65 -3.19
CA LEU A 261 11.27 22.04 -4.10
C LEU A 261 12.00 23.12 -4.90
N ILE A 262 13.33 23.05 -4.93
CA ILE A 262 14.16 23.86 -5.84
C ILE A 262 14.95 22.91 -6.74
N LEU A 263 14.63 22.94 -8.04
CA LEU A 263 15.33 22.20 -9.10
C LEU A 263 16.39 23.12 -9.73
N VAL A 264 17.67 22.72 -9.70
CA VAL A 264 18.80 23.55 -10.16
C VAL A 264 19.60 22.84 -11.25
N ASN A 265 19.93 23.54 -12.34
CA ASN A 265 20.95 23.13 -13.30
C ASN A 265 22.08 24.18 -13.40
N GLU A 266 23.01 24.03 -14.35
CA GLU A 266 24.16 24.95 -14.50
C GLU A 266 23.79 26.41 -14.83
N ASN A 267 22.57 26.67 -15.32
CA ASN A 267 22.15 27.96 -15.88
C ASN A 267 20.89 28.55 -15.21
N GLU A 268 20.05 27.71 -14.60
CA GLU A 268 18.69 28.02 -14.15
C GLU A 268 18.37 27.38 -12.80
N GLN A 269 17.40 27.96 -12.10
CA GLN A 269 16.68 27.35 -10.99
C GLN A 269 15.16 27.43 -11.22
N ARG A 270 14.42 26.40 -10.83
CA ARG A 270 12.95 26.33 -10.85
C ARG A 270 12.46 26.04 -9.44
N ILE A 271 11.48 26.80 -8.95
CA ILE A 271 11.02 26.76 -7.56
C ILE A 271 9.53 26.41 -7.54
N TYR A 272 9.16 25.44 -6.69
CA TYR A 272 7.79 24.96 -6.54
C TYR A 272 7.43 24.96 -5.05
N GLU A 273 6.38 25.70 -4.68
CA GLU A 273 5.87 25.76 -3.30
C GLU A 273 5.30 24.41 -2.87
N THR A 274 4.45 23.81 -3.72
CA THR A 274 4.01 22.42 -3.65
C THR A 274 3.95 21.83 -5.06
N LEU A 275 4.46 20.61 -5.22
CA LEU A 275 4.34 19.78 -6.41
C LEU A 275 3.63 18.48 -6.01
N ASN A 276 2.43 18.24 -6.54
CA ASN A 276 1.78 16.94 -6.41
C ASN A 276 2.53 15.95 -7.32
N PHE A 277 3.18 14.94 -6.73
CA PHE A 277 3.94 13.96 -7.49
C PHE A 277 2.99 12.90 -8.07
N GLY A 278 2.11 12.36 -7.23
CA GLY A 278 1.00 11.49 -7.63
C GLY A 278 0.53 10.57 -6.50
N THR A 279 -0.32 9.61 -6.84
CA THR A 279 -0.70 8.47 -6.00
C THR A 279 -0.23 7.19 -6.68
N ILE A 280 0.32 6.26 -5.90
CA ILE A 280 0.48 4.84 -6.29
C ILE A 280 -0.59 4.05 -5.52
N GLU A 281 -1.46 3.37 -6.26
CA GLU A 281 -2.40 2.39 -5.72
C GLU A 281 -1.65 1.06 -5.51
N GLY A 282 -1.81 0.42 -4.35
CA GLY A 282 -1.17 -0.88 -4.02
C GLY A 282 0.36 -0.89 -4.14
N ILE A 283 1.05 0.03 -3.47
CA ILE A 283 2.53 0.11 -3.49
C ILE A 283 3.19 -1.09 -2.79
N LEU A 284 2.54 -1.61 -1.76
CA LEU A 284 2.92 -2.78 -0.98
C LEU A 284 1.65 -3.56 -0.62
N SER A 285 1.77 -4.88 -0.58
CA SER A 285 0.77 -5.80 -0.04
C SER A 285 1.45 -7.05 0.49
N GLY A 286 0.76 -7.78 1.37
CA GLY A 286 1.19 -9.08 1.88
C GLY A 286 0.46 -9.48 3.16
N GLU A 287 0.83 -10.64 3.69
CA GLU A 287 0.29 -11.23 4.92
C GLU A 287 1.02 -10.67 6.15
N LEU A 288 0.26 -10.22 7.16
CA LEU A 288 0.72 -9.96 8.52
C LEU A 288 0.15 -11.01 9.47
N SER A 289 0.75 -11.15 10.65
CA SER A 289 0.22 -12.03 11.69
C SER A 289 0.71 -11.65 13.07
N THR A 290 -0.12 -11.95 14.06
CA THR A 290 0.16 -11.82 15.48
C THR A 290 -0.42 -13.02 16.24
N THR A 291 -0.17 -13.08 17.55
CA THR A 291 -0.87 -13.94 18.50
C THR A 291 -1.10 -13.10 19.76
N PRO A 292 -2.32 -13.05 20.30
CA PRO A 292 -2.62 -12.31 21.53
C PRO A 292 -1.74 -12.68 22.73
N ASP A 293 -1.52 -11.72 23.62
CA ASP A 293 -0.45 -11.74 24.65
C ASP A 293 -1.00 -11.63 26.11
N PHE A 294 -2.30 -11.97 26.30
CA PHE A 294 -3.15 -11.78 27.49
C PHE A 294 -2.53 -12.10 28.88
#